data_AF-A0A0Q6GYR5-F1
#
_entry.id   AF-A0A0Q6GYR5-F1
#
_cell.length_a   1.000
_cell.length_b   1.000
_cell.length_c   1.000
_cell.angle_alpha   90.00
_cell.angle_beta   90.00
_cell.angle_gamma   90.00
#
_symmetry.space_group_name_H-M   'P 1'
#
loop_
_entity.id
_entity.type
_entity.pdbx_description
1 polymer ?
#
loop_
_entity_poly.entity_id
_entity_poly.type
_entity_poly.pdbx_seq_one_letter_code
_entity_poly.pdbx_strand_id
1 'polypeptide(L)'
;MPNTVPAAGEAMPKNNLPADFHPSDIVYEVSDLLHLLQASYNILHEMHYAHADGSRNEELDQVASIQRIAIEHTKRISAKTVVLDGPCPWFVDNCDQKAVEPAASTLAYAIYRYRADWNDFLAASIAADESGDRNAVLPTDHKASERIIANWSRPAASVAEAEQALELAIQDHDIGETPRITGMMKAALGWIKSERERRAGL
;
A
#
# COMPACT_ATOMS: atom_id res chain seq x y z
N MET A 1 -15.34 -58.87 8.82
CA MET A 1 -14.78 -58.04 7.74
C MET A 1 -13.80 -57.08 8.37
N PRO A 2 -12.55 -56.99 7.90
CA PRO A 2 -11.55 -56.12 8.52
C PRO A 2 -11.88 -54.64 8.23
N ASN A 3 -12.01 -53.85 9.29
CA ASN A 3 -12.17 -52.40 9.24
C ASN A 3 -10.81 -51.78 8.89
N THR A 4 -10.63 -51.37 7.65
CA THR A 4 -9.51 -50.54 7.22
C THR A 4 -9.75 -49.10 7.66
N VAL A 5 -8.98 -48.66 8.64
CA VAL A 5 -8.77 -47.24 8.94
C VAL A 5 -8.14 -46.59 7.70
N PRO A 6 -8.65 -45.47 7.17
CA PRO A 6 -8.01 -44.79 6.06
C PRO A 6 -6.63 -44.31 6.49
N ALA A 7 -5.61 -44.70 5.71
CA ALA A 7 -4.23 -44.31 5.92
C ALA A 7 -4.10 -42.78 5.89
N ALA A 8 -3.37 -42.24 6.85
CA ALA A 8 -2.93 -40.86 6.87
C ALA A 8 -2.20 -40.54 5.56
N GLY A 9 -2.88 -39.84 4.65
CA GLY A 9 -2.38 -39.61 3.30
C GLY A 9 -3.41 -39.11 2.29
N GLU A 10 -4.67 -38.82 2.70
CA GLU A 10 -5.54 -37.99 1.87
C GLU A 10 -4.94 -36.60 1.78
N ALA A 11 -4.19 -36.40 0.70
CA ALA A 11 -3.66 -35.12 0.28
C ALA A 11 -4.77 -34.09 0.37
N MET A 12 -4.55 -33.04 1.17
CA MET A 12 -5.42 -31.88 1.17
C MET A 12 -5.69 -31.46 -0.29
N PRO A 13 -6.92 -31.03 -0.64
CA PRO A 13 -7.16 -30.45 -1.94
C PRO A 13 -6.11 -29.38 -2.16
N LYS A 14 -5.26 -29.58 -3.17
CA LYS A 14 -4.30 -28.57 -3.58
C LYS A 14 -5.15 -27.37 -3.96
N ASN A 15 -5.14 -26.34 -3.10
CA ASN A 15 -5.73 -25.05 -3.41
C ASN A 15 -4.99 -24.54 -4.64
N ASN A 16 -5.50 -24.88 -5.82
CA ASN A 16 -4.99 -24.40 -7.09
C ASN A 16 -5.40 -22.94 -7.14
N LEU A 17 -4.54 -22.08 -6.60
CA LEU A 17 -4.59 -20.66 -6.86
C LEU A 17 -4.56 -20.47 -8.39
N PRO A 18 -5.27 -19.47 -8.92
CA PRO A 18 -5.20 -19.09 -10.33
C PRO A 18 -3.74 -18.96 -10.78
N ALA A 19 -3.43 -19.36 -12.01
CA ALA A 19 -2.05 -19.40 -12.52
C ALA A 19 -1.39 -18.00 -12.59
N ASP A 20 -2.19 -16.96 -12.48
CA ASP A 20 -1.88 -15.54 -12.52
C ASP A 20 -1.97 -14.85 -11.14
N PHE A 21 -2.32 -15.57 -10.08
CA PHE A 21 -2.48 -14.99 -8.75
C PHE A 21 -1.13 -14.61 -8.15
N HIS A 22 -0.85 -13.31 -8.07
CA HIS A 22 0.28 -12.80 -7.30
C HIS A 22 -0.21 -12.44 -5.88
N PRO A 23 0.46 -12.89 -4.81
CA PRO A 23 0.06 -12.58 -3.44
C PRO A 23 -0.02 -11.08 -3.10
N SER A 24 0.75 -10.26 -3.82
CA SER A 24 0.65 -8.80 -3.70
C SER A 24 -0.65 -8.24 -4.29
N ASP A 25 -1.34 -8.97 -5.15
CA ASP A 25 -2.67 -8.58 -5.66
C ASP A 25 -3.68 -8.46 -4.52
N ILE A 26 -3.56 -9.30 -3.49
CA ILE A 26 -4.38 -9.20 -2.27
C ILE A 26 -4.20 -7.85 -1.59
N VAL A 27 -2.99 -7.27 -1.63
CA VAL A 27 -2.70 -5.98 -1.00
C VAL A 27 -3.43 -4.87 -1.75
N TYR A 28 -3.38 -4.91 -3.09
CA TYR A 28 -4.08 -3.95 -3.93
C TYR A 28 -5.61 -4.11 -3.83
N GLU A 29 -6.12 -5.33 -3.89
CA GLU A 29 -7.55 -5.63 -3.76
C GLU A 29 -8.11 -5.19 -2.40
N VAL A 30 -7.39 -5.43 -1.31
CA VAL A 30 -7.81 -5.01 0.04
C VAL A 30 -7.73 -3.49 0.20
N SER A 31 -6.73 -2.84 -0.40
CA SER A 31 -6.61 -1.37 -0.42
C SER A 31 -7.76 -0.73 -1.20
N ASP A 32 -8.09 -1.26 -2.38
CA ASP A 32 -9.20 -0.79 -3.19
C ASP A 32 -10.55 -1.02 -2.50
N LEU A 33 -10.72 -2.17 -1.84
CA LEU A 33 -11.90 -2.44 -1.02
C LEU A 33 -12.05 -1.42 0.11
N LEU A 34 -10.96 -1.03 0.77
CA LEU A 34 -10.99 0.00 1.81
C LEU A 34 -11.44 1.35 1.25
N HIS A 35 -10.91 1.77 0.09
CA HIS A 35 -11.33 3.00 -0.57
C HIS A 35 -12.81 2.99 -0.95
N LEU A 36 -13.31 1.87 -1.50
CA LEU A 36 -14.72 1.69 -1.84
C LEU A 36 -15.64 1.74 -0.60
N LEU A 37 -15.22 1.10 0.50
CA LEU A 37 -15.96 1.15 1.76
C LEU A 37 -16.00 2.57 2.35
N GLN A 38 -14.90 3.31 2.26
CA GLN A 38 -14.83 4.70 2.73
C GLN A 38 -15.70 5.63 1.86
N ALA A 39 -15.65 5.48 0.54
CA ALA A 39 -16.45 6.26 -0.39
C ALA A 39 -17.96 6.01 -0.18
N SER A 40 -18.35 4.73 -0.05
CA SER A 40 -19.74 4.38 0.23
C SER A 40 -20.22 4.88 1.60
N TYR A 41 -19.34 4.96 2.61
CA TYR A 41 -19.68 5.53 3.92
C TYR A 41 -19.91 7.03 3.84
N ASN A 42 -19.06 7.75 3.10
CA ASN A 42 -19.22 9.19 2.90
C ASN A 42 -20.57 9.52 2.23
N ILE A 43 -20.94 8.76 1.19
CA ILE A 43 -22.25 8.92 0.52
C ILE A 43 -23.39 8.70 1.51
N LEU A 44 -23.34 7.63 2.30
CA LEU A 44 -24.37 7.34 3.30
C LEU A 44 -24.44 8.42 4.39
N HIS A 45 -23.30 9.00 4.76
CA HIS A 45 -23.25 10.06 5.77
C HIS A 45 -23.77 11.41 5.27
N GLU A 46 -23.74 11.65 3.97
CA GLU A 46 -24.34 12.82 3.33
C GLU A 46 -25.86 12.68 3.12
N MET A 47 -26.41 11.48 3.27
CA MET A 47 -27.86 11.25 3.14
C MET A 47 -28.64 11.83 4.33
N HIS A 48 -29.83 12.36 4.06
CA HIS A 48 -30.75 12.78 5.12
C HIS A 48 -31.30 11.56 5.86
N TYR A 49 -30.91 11.41 7.13
CA TYR A 49 -31.37 10.36 8.06
C TYR A 49 -32.81 10.55 8.55
N ALA A 50 -33.63 11.28 7.81
CA ALA A 50 -35.03 11.51 8.12
C ALA A 50 -35.91 10.86 7.04
N HIS A 51 -36.93 10.13 7.46
CA HIS A 51 -38.01 9.69 6.57
C HIS A 51 -38.84 10.90 6.12
N ALA A 52 -39.69 10.71 5.11
CA ALA A 52 -40.57 11.78 4.59
C ALA A 52 -41.57 12.33 5.64
N ASP A 53 -41.77 11.60 6.74
CA ASP A 53 -42.58 11.99 7.90
C ASP A 53 -41.80 12.75 8.99
N GLY A 54 -40.49 12.96 8.80
CA GLY A 54 -39.59 13.62 9.76
C GLY A 54 -39.05 12.71 10.87
N SER A 55 -39.43 11.42 10.89
CA SER A 55 -38.89 10.44 11.84
C SER A 55 -37.46 10.01 11.46
N ARG A 56 -36.67 9.59 12.44
CA ARG A 56 -35.27 9.18 12.24
C ARG A 56 -35.21 7.79 11.60
N ASN A 57 -34.38 7.65 10.57
CA ASN A 57 -34.17 6.38 9.89
C ASN A 57 -33.10 5.53 10.60
N GLU A 58 -33.55 4.68 11.52
CA GLU A 58 -32.69 3.79 12.33
C GLU A 58 -31.99 2.72 11.48
N GLU A 59 -32.58 2.31 10.35
CA GLU A 59 -31.97 1.34 9.43
C GLU A 59 -30.72 1.91 8.76
N LEU A 60 -30.76 3.18 8.35
CA LEU A 60 -29.58 3.86 7.80
C LEU A 60 -28.50 4.10 8.86
N ASP A 61 -28.87 4.37 10.10
CA ASP A 61 -27.93 4.43 11.23
C ASP A 61 -27.24 3.08 11.45
N GLN A 62 -28.00 1.98 11.38
CA GLN A 62 -27.47 0.63 11.53
C GLN A 62 -26.52 0.25 10.38
N VAL A 63 -26.88 0.60 9.13
CA VAL A 63 -26.01 0.40 7.96
C VAL A 63 -24.72 1.20 8.09
N ALA A 64 -24.79 2.47 8.51
CA ALA A 64 -23.60 3.29 8.74
C ALA A 64 -22.69 2.70 9.85
N SER A 65 -23.28 2.13 10.90
CA SER A 65 -22.54 1.43 11.97
C SER A 65 -21.81 0.18 11.46
N ILE A 66 -22.49 -0.66 10.67
CA ILE A 66 -21.91 -1.87 10.07
C ILE A 66 -20.77 -1.50 9.12
N GLN A 67 -20.94 -0.44 8.33
CA GLN A 67 -19.93 0.01 7.39
C GLN A 67 -18.69 0.56 8.09
N ARG A 68 -18.86 1.28 9.21
CA ARG A 68 -17.74 1.69 10.06
C ARG A 68 -16.96 0.49 10.59
N ILE A 69 -17.65 -0.57 10.99
CA ILE A 69 -17.03 -1.84 11.42
C ILE A 69 -16.27 -2.48 10.26
N ALA A 70 -16.87 -2.56 9.06
CA ALA A 70 -16.23 -3.10 7.87
C ALA A 70 -14.96 -2.34 7.47
N ILE A 71 -14.97 -1.00 7.55
CA ILE A 71 -13.80 -0.15 7.33
C ILE A 71 -12.69 -0.50 8.32
N GLU A 72 -12.99 -0.58 9.61
CA GLU A 72 -12.01 -0.90 10.65
C GLU A 72 -11.40 -2.30 10.46
N HIS A 73 -12.22 -3.30 10.13
CA HIS A 73 -11.72 -4.64 9.83
C HIS A 73 -10.85 -4.66 8.57
N THR A 74 -11.25 -3.95 7.52
CA THR A 74 -10.48 -3.88 6.27
C THR A 74 -9.16 -3.15 6.47
N LYS A 75 -9.12 -2.09 7.27
CA LYS A 75 -7.86 -1.43 7.69
C LYS A 75 -6.92 -2.40 8.41
N ARG A 76 -7.44 -3.20 9.35
CA ARG A 76 -6.64 -4.21 10.05
C ARG A 76 -6.14 -5.33 9.13
N ILE A 77 -6.93 -5.73 8.15
CA ILE A 77 -6.51 -6.72 7.14
C ILE A 77 -5.44 -6.10 6.26
N SER A 78 -5.65 -4.89 5.75
CA SER A 78 -4.68 -4.14 4.93
C SER A 78 -3.32 -4.03 5.64
N ALA A 79 -3.31 -3.62 6.91
CA ALA A 79 -2.09 -3.53 7.70
C ALA A 79 -1.37 -4.89 7.85
N LYS A 80 -2.11 -6.00 7.91
CA LYS A 80 -1.55 -7.35 7.99
C LYS A 80 -1.10 -7.91 6.64
N THR A 81 -1.74 -7.50 5.55
CA THR A 81 -1.40 -7.95 4.20
C THR A 81 -0.20 -7.22 3.63
N VAL A 82 0.28 -6.13 4.24
CA VAL A 82 1.54 -5.47 3.89
C VAL A 82 2.74 -6.43 3.83
N VAL A 83 2.75 -7.52 4.61
CA VAL A 83 3.82 -8.56 4.53
C VAL A 83 3.86 -9.29 3.17
N LEU A 84 2.74 -9.26 2.43
CA LEU A 84 2.60 -9.83 1.09
C LEU A 84 2.97 -8.82 0.00
N ASP A 85 3.28 -7.57 0.37
CA ASP A 85 3.65 -6.50 -0.54
C ASP A 85 5.17 -6.50 -0.78
N GLY A 86 5.60 -7.07 -1.91
CA GLY A 86 7.00 -7.10 -2.34
C GLY A 86 7.44 -8.44 -2.94
N PRO A 87 8.62 -8.49 -3.59
CA PRO A 87 9.21 -9.73 -4.10
C PRO A 87 9.72 -10.59 -2.93
N CYS A 88 8.83 -11.31 -2.26
CA CYS A 88 9.16 -12.04 -1.03
C CYS A 88 9.45 -13.54 -1.26
N PRO A 89 10.36 -14.14 -0.48
CA PRO A 89 11.09 -15.38 -0.79
C PRO A 89 10.34 -16.69 -0.48
N TRP A 90 9.10 -16.61 -0.01
CA TRP A 90 8.32 -17.76 0.50
C TRP A 90 7.75 -18.68 -0.58
N PHE A 91 8.13 -18.47 -1.85
CA PHE A 91 7.81 -19.34 -2.99
C PHE A 91 9.04 -19.96 -3.68
N VAL A 92 10.27 -19.73 -3.18
CA VAL A 92 11.48 -20.29 -3.79
C VAL A 92 12.12 -21.28 -2.82
N ASP A 93 12.01 -22.57 -3.13
CA ASP A 93 12.69 -23.68 -2.43
C ASP A 93 14.23 -23.63 -2.48
N ASN A 94 14.84 -22.55 -2.96
CA ASN A 94 16.30 -22.40 -3.06
C ASN A 94 16.73 -21.00 -2.62
N CYS A 95 17.07 -20.90 -1.33
CA CYS A 95 17.80 -19.78 -0.76
C CYS A 95 19.28 -19.83 -1.20
N ASP A 96 19.57 -19.40 -2.42
CA ASP A 96 20.86 -18.78 -2.71
C ASP A 96 20.70 -17.28 -2.50
N GLN A 97 21.15 -16.80 -1.33
CA GLN A 97 21.25 -15.39 -0.98
C GLN A 97 22.31 -14.72 -1.87
N LYS A 98 21.98 -14.46 -3.13
CA LYS A 98 22.43 -13.23 -3.77
C LYS A 98 21.41 -12.17 -3.42
N ALA A 99 21.89 -11.03 -2.95
CA ALA A 99 21.10 -9.82 -2.85
C ALA A 99 20.42 -9.60 -4.21
N VAL A 100 19.16 -10.00 -4.31
CA VAL A 100 18.29 -9.63 -5.41
C VAL A 100 18.05 -8.15 -5.17
N GLU A 101 18.81 -7.29 -5.85
CA GLU A 101 18.32 -5.94 -6.12
C GLU A 101 16.89 -6.12 -6.66
N PRO A 102 15.87 -5.54 -6.02
CA PRO A 102 14.48 -5.84 -6.37
C PRO A 102 14.30 -5.55 -7.85
N ALA A 103 14.17 -6.61 -8.63
CA ALA A 103 13.99 -6.53 -10.06
C ALA A 103 12.65 -5.83 -10.30
N ALA A 104 12.75 -4.55 -10.65
CA ALA A 104 11.65 -3.66 -11.01
C ALA A 104 10.64 -3.34 -9.89
N SER A 105 11.08 -2.73 -8.78
CA SER A 105 10.19 -1.78 -8.09
C SER A 105 9.89 -0.61 -9.04
N THR A 106 8.62 -0.25 -9.20
CA THR A 106 8.24 0.96 -9.93
C THR A 106 8.53 2.19 -9.08
N LEU A 107 8.56 3.37 -9.69
CA LEU A 107 8.73 4.61 -8.95
C LEU A 107 7.57 4.83 -7.98
N ALA A 108 6.35 4.52 -8.42
CA ALA A 108 5.15 4.54 -7.58
C ALA A 108 5.33 3.66 -6.34
N TYR A 109 5.78 2.42 -6.49
CA TYR A 109 6.01 1.52 -5.36
C TYR A 109 7.01 2.11 -4.35
N ALA A 110 8.12 2.68 -4.83
CA ALA A 110 9.12 3.29 -3.96
C ALA A 110 8.53 4.48 -3.16
N ILE A 111 7.74 5.34 -3.82
CA ILE A 111 7.05 6.47 -3.19
C ILE A 111 6.02 5.99 -2.15
N TYR A 112 5.20 5.00 -2.49
CA TYR A 112 4.20 4.45 -1.57
C TYR A 112 4.84 3.80 -0.36
N ARG A 113 5.89 3.00 -0.56
CA ARG A 113 6.63 2.36 0.54
C ARG A 113 7.21 3.40 1.50
N TYR A 114 7.83 4.45 0.97
CA TYR A 114 8.31 5.56 1.79
C TYR A 114 7.20 6.22 2.62
N ARG A 115 6.04 6.50 2.00
CA ARG A 115 4.89 7.10 2.70
C ARG A 115 4.36 6.19 3.80
N ALA A 116 4.28 4.88 3.56
CA ALA A 116 3.88 3.90 4.57
C ALA A 116 4.84 3.87 5.75
N ASP A 117 6.15 3.72 5.48
CA ASP A 117 7.17 3.68 6.54
C ASP A 117 7.23 5.01 7.33
N TRP A 118 6.96 6.15 6.68
CA TRP A 118 6.89 7.46 7.33
C TRP A 118 5.66 7.56 8.24
N ASN A 119 4.50 7.07 7.80
CA ASN A 119 3.29 7.04 8.63
C ASN A 119 3.47 6.14 9.85
N ASP A 120 4.13 4.99 9.71
CA ASP A 120 4.45 4.09 10.83
C ASP A 120 5.37 4.76 11.84
N PHE A 121 6.39 5.48 11.35
CA PHE A 121 7.27 6.29 12.21
C PHE A 121 6.49 7.38 12.97
N LEU A 122 5.62 8.14 12.28
CA LEU A 122 4.81 9.18 12.92
C LEU A 122 3.85 8.61 13.96
N ALA A 123 3.16 7.51 13.64
CA ALA A 123 2.24 6.85 14.57
C ALA A 123 2.98 6.36 15.83
N ALA A 124 4.15 5.74 15.66
CA ALA A 124 4.99 5.32 16.78
C ALA A 124 5.51 6.51 17.59
N SER A 125 5.89 7.61 16.93
CA SER A 125 6.36 8.83 17.60
C SER A 125 5.25 9.45 18.46
N ILE A 126 4.03 9.56 17.93
CA ILE A 126 2.88 10.09 18.66
C ILE A 126 2.57 9.22 19.88
N ALA A 127 2.56 7.89 19.73
CA ALA A 127 2.31 6.98 20.84
C ALA A 127 3.40 7.05 21.93
N ALA A 128 4.66 7.25 21.54
CA ALA A 128 5.77 7.46 22.47
C ALA A 128 5.60 8.77 23.26
N ASP A 129 5.23 9.85 22.59
CA ASP A 129 4.97 11.15 23.22
C ASP A 129 3.79 11.08 24.20
N GLU A 130 2.70 10.43 23.80
CA GLU A 130 1.50 10.24 24.64
C GLU A 130 1.76 9.37 25.88
N SER A 131 2.63 8.36 25.75
CA SER A 131 3.03 7.50 26.87
C SER A 131 4.12 8.11 27.76
N GLY A 132 4.74 9.22 27.32
CA GLY A 132 5.87 9.84 28.01
C GLY A 132 7.16 9.01 27.98
N ASP A 133 7.25 8.00 27.11
CA ASP A 133 8.42 7.15 26.98
C ASP A 133 9.52 7.83 26.16
N ARG A 134 10.43 8.50 26.88
CA ARG A 134 11.58 9.20 26.28
C ARG A 134 12.60 8.27 25.61
N ASN A 135 12.51 6.96 25.81
CA ASN A 135 13.45 5.98 25.27
C ASN A 135 12.77 5.03 24.27
N ALA A 136 11.58 5.36 23.78
CA ALA A 136 10.88 4.56 22.79
C ALA A 136 11.75 4.34 21.53
N VAL A 137 11.91 3.08 21.13
CA VAL A 137 12.61 2.71 19.91
C VAL A 137 11.65 2.86 18.74
N LEU A 138 11.85 3.91 17.94
CA LEU A 138 10.98 4.20 16.79
C LEU A 138 11.40 3.38 15.55
N PRO A 139 10.43 2.96 14.71
CA PRO A 139 10.72 2.37 13.40
C PRO A 139 11.60 3.29 12.54
N THR A 140 12.57 2.72 11.83
CA THR A 140 13.51 3.50 11.00
C THR A 140 13.48 3.12 9.52
N ASP A 141 12.52 2.30 9.11
CA ASP A 141 12.40 1.79 7.74
C ASP A 141 12.25 2.92 6.71
N HIS A 142 11.65 4.05 7.11
CA HIS A 142 11.54 5.25 6.26
C HIS A 142 12.90 5.75 5.76
N LYS A 143 13.99 5.54 6.51
CA LYS A 143 15.35 5.92 6.09
C LYS A 143 15.91 5.00 5.01
N ALA A 144 15.48 3.75 4.97
CA ALA A 144 15.86 2.84 3.90
C ALA A 144 15.10 3.20 2.61
N SER A 145 13.79 3.43 2.72
CA SER A 145 12.94 3.85 1.60
C SER A 145 13.33 5.22 1.05
N GLU A 146 13.70 6.17 1.92
CA GLU A 146 14.26 7.46 1.51
C GLU A 146 15.53 7.29 0.66
N ARG A 147 16.44 6.40 1.06
CA ARG A 147 17.68 6.15 0.30
C ARG A 147 17.42 5.57 -1.09
N ILE A 148 16.37 4.76 -1.25
CA ILE A 148 15.96 4.24 -2.55
C ILE A 148 15.49 5.39 -3.46
N ILE A 149 14.63 6.26 -2.95
CA ILE A 149 14.09 7.42 -3.67
C ILE A 149 15.20 8.42 -4.01
N ALA A 150 16.09 8.73 -3.08
CA ALA A 150 17.19 9.67 -3.28
C ALA A 150 18.17 9.21 -4.38
N ASN A 151 18.38 7.90 -4.50
CA ASN A 151 19.25 7.31 -5.51
C ASN A 151 18.50 6.89 -6.79
N TRP A 152 17.24 7.31 -6.93
CA TRP A 152 16.44 6.97 -8.10
C TRP A 152 17.03 7.59 -9.37
N SER A 153 17.31 6.73 -10.35
CA SER A 153 17.99 7.12 -11.60
C SER A 153 17.19 6.79 -12.85
N ARG A 154 16.09 6.06 -12.71
CA ARG A 154 15.26 5.61 -13.85
C ARG A 154 14.19 6.65 -14.16
N PRO A 155 13.82 6.85 -15.44
CA PRO A 155 12.64 7.61 -15.80
C PRO A 155 11.38 7.03 -15.14
N ALA A 156 10.41 7.88 -14.82
CA ALA A 156 9.06 7.42 -14.49
C ALA A 156 8.45 6.66 -15.69
N ALA A 157 7.68 5.61 -15.41
CA ALA A 157 7.10 4.76 -16.46
C ALA A 157 5.85 5.39 -17.10
N SER A 158 5.17 6.30 -16.41
CA SER A 158 3.91 6.90 -16.84
C SER A 158 3.80 8.37 -16.41
N VAL A 159 2.80 9.07 -16.97
CA VAL A 159 2.43 10.43 -16.55
C VAL A 159 2.13 10.45 -15.05
N ALA A 160 1.36 9.47 -14.57
CA ALA A 160 0.94 9.37 -13.18
C ALA A 160 2.13 9.18 -12.23
N GLU A 161 3.11 8.36 -12.61
CA GLU A 161 4.36 8.22 -11.82
C GLU A 161 5.19 9.50 -11.80
N ALA A 162 5.26 10.21 -12.93
CA ALA A 162 5.97 11.48 -13.01
C ALA A 162 5.29 12.56 -12.15
N GLU A 163 3.96 12.59 -12.14
CA GLU A 163 3.16 13.48 -11.29
C GLU A 163 3.38 13.20 -9.80
N GLN A 164 3.25 11.93 -9.38
CA GLN A 164 3.51 11.53 -7.98
C GLN A 164 4.92 11.89 -7.51
N ALA A 165 5.92 11.74 -8.38
CA ALA A 165 7.29 12.14 -8.08
C ALA A 165 7.40 13.66 -7.86
N LEU A 166 6.77 14.46 -8.72
CA LEU A 166 6.76 15.92 -8.57
C LEU A 166 6.00 16.38 -7.33
N GLU A 167 4.86 15.76 -7.02
CA GLU A 167 4.12 16.05 -5.79
C GLU A 167 4.98 15.82 -4.55
N LEU A 168 5.68 14.67 -4.49
CA LEU A 168 6.58 14.37 -3.37
C LEU A 168 7.74 15.37 -3.31
N ALA A 169 8.30 15.76 -4.45
CA ALA A 169 9.38 16.74 -4.50
C ALA A 169 8.95 18.14 -4.03
N ILE A 170 7.72 18.56 -4.35
CA ILE A 170 7.14 19.83 -3.89
C ILE A 170 6.92 19.79 -2.38
N GLN A 171 6.30 18.71 -1.88
CA GLN A 171 6.10 18.50 -0.44
C GLN A 171 7.41 18.57 0.33
N ASP A 172 8.46 17.92 -0.20
CA ASP A 172 9.78 17.97 0.41
C ASP A 172 10.38 19.38 0.35
N HIS A 173 10.27 20.10 -0.77
CA HIS A 173 10.78 21.47 -0.89
C HIS A 173 10.18 22.43 0.15
N ASP A 174 8.87 22.31 0.41
CA ASP A 174 8.17 23.14 1.40
C ASP A 174 8.66 22.91 2.84
N ILE A 175 9.19 21.72 3.12
CA ILE A 175 9.70 21.32 4.45
C ILE A 175 11.21 21.58 4.58
N GLY A 176 11.95 21.59 3.47
CA GLY A 176 13.38 21.85 3.38
C GLY A 176 14.08 20.91 2.39
N GLU A 177 15.28 21.26 1.91
CA GLU A 177 15.97 20.43 0.91
C GLU A 177 16.22 19.00 1.41
N THR A 178 15.50 18.03 0.84
CA THR A 178 15.74 16.61 1.08
C THR A 178 16.55 16.01 -0.08
N PRO A 179 17.37 14.97 0.17
CA PRO A 179 18.07 14.23 -0.89
C PRO A 179 17.13 13.59 -1.92
N ARG A 180 15.85 13.41 -1.58
CA ARG A 180 14.83 12.79 -2.45
C ARG A 180 14.40 13.68 -3.61
N ILE A 181 14.37 15.01 -3.41
CA ILE A 181 13.95 15.99 -4.43
C ILE A 181 14.67 15.74 -5.75
N THR A 182 15.99 15.55 -5.70
CA THR A 182 16.81 15.33 -6.89
C THR A 182 16.44 14.04 -7.63
N GLY A 183 16.21 12.94 -6.92
CA GLY A 183 15.80 11.66 -7.51
C GLY A 183 14.45 11.77 -8.21
N MET A 184 13.49 12.43 -7.57
CA MET A 184 12.14 12.62 -8.10
C MET A 184 12.10 13.53 -9.33
N MET A 185 12.82 14.65 -9.30
CA MET A 185 12.94 15.54 -10.46
C MET A 185 13.60 14.83 -11.66
N LYS A 186 14.62 14.00 -11.43
CA LYS A 186 15.26 13.21 -12.49
C LYS A 186 14.29 12.20 -13.11
N ALA A 187 13.48 11.53 -12.29
CA ALA A 187 12.51 10.56 -12.77
C ALA A 187 11.43 11.21 -13.66
N ALA A 188 10.85 12.32 -13.19
CA ALA A 188 9.84 13.08 -13.94
C ALA A 188 10.41 13.68 -15.23
N LEU A 189 11.60 14.29 -15.17
CA LEU A 189 12.27 14.83 -16.35
C LEU A 189 12.61 13.75 -17.37
N GLY A 190 13.01 12.55 -16.93
CA GLY A 190 13.27 11.41 -17.79
C GLY A 190 12.02 10.99 -18.57
N TRP A 191 10.85 10.99 -17.93
CA TRP A 191 9.58 10.70 -18.60
C TRP A 191 9.24 11.76 -19.64
N ILE A 192 9.34 13.05 -19.30
CA ILE A 192 9.07 14.17 -20.24
C ILE A 192 9.95 14.09 -21.49
N LYS A 193 11.25 13.79 -21.31
CA LYS A 193 12.18 13.64 -22.44
C LYS A 193 11.77 12.49 -23.36
N SER A 194 11.43 11.35 -22.76
CA SER A 194 10.98 10.15 -23.48
C SER A 194 9.66 10.38 -24.23
N GLU A 195 8.73 11.13 -23.62
CA GLU A 195 7.46 11.52 -24.24
C GLU A 195 7.67 12.43 -25.45
N ARG A 196 8.55 13.43 -25.30
CA ARG A 196 8.89 14.36 -26.39
C ARG A 196 9.50 13.63 -27.58
N GLU A 197 10.41 12.69 -27.34
CA GLU A 197 11.03 11.88 -28.38
C GLU A 197 9.99 10.99 -29.09
N ARG A 198 9.07 10.37 -28.33
CA ARG A 198 7.99 9.55 -28.90
C ARG A 198 7.08 10.36 -29.82
N ARG A 199 6.78 11.61 -29.47
CA ARG A 199 5.96 12.53 -30.28
C ARG A 199 6.69 13.14 -31.46
N ALA A 200 8.01 13.25 -31.40
CA ALA A 200 8.83 13.77 -32.50
C ALA A 200 9.19 12.71 -33.55
N GLY A 201 9.11 11.42 -33.18
CA GLY A 201 9.30 10.28 -34.08
C GLY A 201 8.02 9.73 -34.74
N LEU A 202 6.87 10.37 -34.48
CA LEU A 202 5.57 10.15 -35.14
C LEU A 202 5.29 11.32 -36.11
#